data_AF-A0A3N5ZDB7-F1
#
_entry.id   AF-A0A3N5ZDB7-F1
#
_cell.length_a   1.000
_cell.length_b   1.000
_cell.length_c   1.000
_cell.angle_alpha   90.00
_cell.angle_beta   90.00
_cell.angle_gamma   90.00
#
_symmetry.space_group_name_H-M   'P 1'
#
loop_
_entity.id
_entity.type
_entity.pdbx_description
1 polymer ?
#
loop_
_entity_poly.entity_id
_entity_poly.type
_entity_poly.pdbx_seq_one_letter_code
_entity_poly.pdbx_strand_id
1 'polypeptide(L)' 'MNHRPKLVEVGRHMNIELITYADLESAEGEPGNFKVTVRKRARSIIEDRCTGCGACVENCPVRYEANR' A
#
# COMPACT_ATOMS: atom_id res chain seq x y z
N MET A 1 -4.90 -15.38 -18.64
CA MET A 1 -5.46 -14.01 -18.74
C MET A 1 -4.87 -13.17 -17.61
N ASN A 2 -3.79 -12.44 -17.88
CA ASN A 2 -3.03 -11.67 -16.89
C ASN A 2 -3.08 -10.19 -17.29
N HIS A 3 -4.08 -9.45 -16.80
CA HIS A 3 -4.51 -8.17 -17.39
C HIS A 3 -4.33 -6.95 -16.48
N ARG A 4 -3.21 -6.83 -15.75
CA ARG A 4 -2.83 -5.56 -15.08
C ARG A 4 -1.35 -5.18 -15.25
N PRO A 5 -0.84 -5.07 -16.48
CA PRO A 5 0.58 -4.79 -16.75
C PRO A 5 1.06 -3.48 -16.12
N LYS A 6 0.25 -2.42 -16.14
CA LYS A 6 0.61 -1.11 -15.59
C LYS A 6 0.86 -1.13 -14.07
N LEU A 7 0.13 -1.94 -13.31
CA LEU A 7 0.36 -2.03 -11.85
C LEU A 7 1.71 -2.67 -11.54
N VAL A 8 2.10 -3.68 -12.31
CA VAL A 8 3.39 -4.37 -12.14
C VAL A 8 4.55 -3.49 -12.59
N GLU A 9 4.37 -2.76 -13.70
CA GLU A 9 5.37 -1.85 -14.24
C GLU A 9 5.67 -0.69 -13.28
N VAL A 10 4.63 0.00 -12.81
CA VAL A 10 4.79 1.09 -11.82
C VAL A 10 5.40 0.58 -10.52
N GLY A 11 5.08 -0.66 -10.13
CA GLY A 11 5.67 -1.38 -9.00
C GLY A 11 7.19 -1.53 -9.02
N ARG A 12 7.80 -1.47 -10.21
CA ARG A 12 9.22 -1.73 -10.43
C ARG A 12 9.99 -0.52 -10.97
N HIS A 13 9.31 0.63 -11.10
CA HIS A 13 9.90 1.81 -11.74
C HIS A 13 10.79 2.59 -10.75
N MET A 14 12.06 2.80 -11.09
CA MET A 14 13.05 3.41 -10.18
C MET A 14 12.75 4.87 -9.79
N ASN A 15 12.05 5.62 -10.65
CA ASN A 15 11.70 7.03 -10.37
C ASN A 15 10.32 7.19 -9.72
N ILE A 16 9.69 6.10 -9.26
CA ILE A 16 8.38 6.15 -8.61
C ILE A 16 8.47 5.43 -7.27
N GLU A 17 8.16 6.15 -6.20
CA GLU A 17 7.97 5.55 -4.87
C GLU A 17 6.49 5.24 -4.64
N LEU A 18 6.18 3.99 -4.29
CA LEU A 18 4.81 3.56 -4.01
C LEU A 18 4.55 3.52 -2.51
N ILE A 19 3.82 4.51 -2.02
CA ILE A 19 3.33 4.54 -0.65
C ILE A 19 1.91 3.97 -0.63
N THR A 20 1.79 2.66 -0.43
CA THR A 20 0.48 1.98 -0.39
C THR A 20 -0.17 2.06 0.99
N TYR A 21 -1.50 1.90 1.06
CA TYR A 21 -2.30 1.97 2.30
C TYR A 21 -2.05 3.25 3.11
N ALA A 22 -1.95 4.37 2.39
CA ALA A 22 -1.67 5.66 2.96
C ALA A 22 -2.72 6.70 2.52
N ASP A 23 -2.96 7.67 3.40
CA ASP A 23 -3.83 8.81 3.14
C ASP A 23 -3.01 10.10 3.10
N LEU A 24 -3.44 11.04 2.28
CA LEU A 24 -2.95 12.42 2.31
C LEU A 24 -3.56 13.14 3.51
N GLU A 25 -2.75 13.64 4.44
CA GLU A 25 -3.25 14.40 5.60
C GLU A 25 -3.19 15.91 5.36
N SER A 26 -2.10 16.40 4.78
CA SER A 26 -1.96 17.81 4.43
C SER A 26 -1.03 18.00 3.25
N ALA A 27 -1.26 19.09 2.50
CA ALA A 27 -0.36 19.57 1.48
C ALA A 27 -0.26 21.09 1.62
N GLU A 28 0.97 21.58 1.82
CA GLU A 28 1.28 22.98 2.06
C GLU A 28 2.37 23.44 1.10
N GLY A 29 2.44 24.75 0.85
CA GLY A 29 3.46 25.35 0.00
C GLY A 29 2.92 25.94 -1.29
N GLU A 30 3.84 26.24 -2.20
CA GLU A 30 3.57 26.97 -3.45
C GLU A 30 3.95 26.10 -4.67
N PRO A 31 3.46 26.43 -5.87
CA PRO A 31 3.81 25.70 -7.09
C PRO A 31 5.33 25.49 -7.24
N GLY A 32 5.76 24.22 -7.24
CA GLY A 32 7.16 23.81 -7.35
C GLY A 32 7.83 23.43 -6.03
N ASN A 33 7.25 23.82 -4.89
CA ASN A 33 7.77 23.48 -3.55
C ASN A 33 6.63 23.08 -2.62
N PHE A 34 6.08 21.88 -2.84
CA PHE A 34 5.07 21.32 -1.97
C PHE A 34 5.70 20.49 -0.86
N LYS A 35 5.25 20.74 0.37
CA LYS A 35 5.48 19.86 1.51
C LYS A 35 4.19 19.11 1.79
N VAL A 36 4.29 17.79 1.76
CA VAL A 36 3.12 16.92 1.85
C VAL A 36 3.28 15.98 3.05
N THR A 37 2.24 15.90 3.87
CA THR A 37 2.16 14.95 4.98
C THR A 37 1.28 13.78 4.56
N VAL A 38 1.86 12.58 4.57
CA VAL A 38 1.19 11.35 4.19
C VAL A 38 1.16 10.41 5.39
N ARG A 39 -0.04 10.01 5.82
CA ARG A 39 -0.21 9.00 6.87
C ARG A 39 -0.24 7.62 6.25
N LYS A 40 0.81 6.84 6.48
CA LYS A 40 0.84 5.42 6.19
C LYS A 40 0.15 4.65 7.30
N ARG A 41 -0.97 3.98 6.99
CA ARG A 41 -1.73 3.22 7.99
C ARG A 41 -0.95 1.96 8.39
N ALA A 42 -1.01 1.61 9.67
CA ALA A 42 -0.37 0.40 10.17
C ALA A 42 -1.09 -0.84 9.61
N ARG A 43 -0.35 -1.71 8.93
CA ARG A 43 -0.84 -3.04 8.51
C ARG A 43 -0.73 -4.09 9.60
N SER A 44 -0.21 -3.69 10.76
CA SER A 44 0.07 -4.57 11.90
C SER A 44 0.95 -5.79 11.54
N ILE A 45 1.79 -5.63 10.51
CA ILE A 45 2.80 -6.60 10.06
C ILE A 45 4.10 -5.86 9.72
N ILE A 46 5.21 -6.58 9.77
CA ILE A 46 6.50 -6.09 9.25
C ILE A 46 6.52 -6.39 7.75
N GLU A 47 6.30 -5.36 6.91
CA GLU A 47 6.15 -5.51 5.45
C GLU A 47 7.36 -6.21 4.81
N ASP A 48 8.59 -5.88 5.24
CA ASP A 48 9.82 -6.47 4.70
C ASP A 48 9.96 -7.97 4.96
N ARG A 49 9.24 -8.51 5.94
CA ARG A 49 9.22 -9.94 6.28
C ARG A 49 8.01 -10.68 5.71
N CYS A 50 7.04 -9.96 5.18
CA CYS A 50 5.82 -10.55 4.63
C CYS A 50 6.06 -11.03 3.20
N THR A 51 5.82 -12.31 2.93
CA THR A 51 5.97 -12.90 1.60
C THR A 51 4.66 -12.95 0.81
N GLY A 52 3.53 -12.54 1.41
CA GLY A 52 2.21 -12.61 0.79
C GLY A 52 1.67 -14.03 0.62
N CYS A 53 2.16 -15.00 1.39
CA CYS A 53 1.77 -16.42 1.25
C CYS A 53 0.32 -16.74 1.67
N GLY A 54 -0.35 -15.87 2.43
CA GLY A 54 -1.74 -16.07 2.86
C GLY A 54 -1.95 -16.99 4.06
N ALA A 55 -0.91 -17.67 4.56
CA ALA A 55 -1.01 -18.62 5.67
C ALA A 55 -1.57 -18.01 6.98
N CYS A 56 -1.36 -16.70 7.20
CA CYS A 56 -1.94 -15.99 8.34
C CYS A 56 -3.47 -15.90 8.28
N VAL A 57 -4.04 -15.82 7.08
CA VAL A 57 -5.50 -15.74 6.87
C VAL A 57 -6.15 -17.10 7.10
N GLU A 58 -5.53 -18.18 6.62
CA GLU A 58 -6.04 -19.55 6.76
C GLU A 58 -6.14 -20.00 8.23
N ASN A 59 -5.17 -19.60 9.05
CA ASN A 59 -5.10 -19.94 10.47
C ASN A 59 -5.85 -18.94 11.37
N CYS A 60 -6.44 -17.87 10.80
CA CYS A 60 -7.10 -16.85 11.60
C CYS A 60 -8.36 -17.43 12.27
N PRO A 61 -8.48 -17.38 13.61
CA PRO A 61 -9.68 -17.88 14.30
C PRO A 61 -10.90 -16.97 14.09
N VAL A 62 -10.69 -15.76 13.60
CA VAL A 62 -11.74 -14.78 13.30
C VAL A 62 -12.01 -14.78 11.81
N ARG A 63 -13.26 -14.99 11.42
CA ARG A 63 -13.71 -14.84 10.03
C ARG A 63 -14.34 -13.47 9.86
N TYR A 64 -13.84 -12.73 8.88
CA TYR A 64 -14.42 -11.46 8.45
C TYR A 64 -15.19 -11.69 7.15
N GLU A 65 -16.44 -11.26 7.09
CA GLU A 65 -17.21 -11.28 5.84
C GLU A 65 -16.77 -10.11 4.95
N ALA A 66 -16.25 -10.43 3.77
CA ALA A 66 -15.70 -9.47 2.81
C ALA A 66 -16.77 -8.80 1.92
N ASN A 67 -18.03 -8.74 2.36
CA ASN A 67 -19.14 -8.13 1.62
C ASN A 67 -19.73 -6.94 2.39
N ARG A 68 -18.99 -5.83 2.39
CA ARG A 68 -19.53 -4.52 2.77
C ARG A 68 -19.04 -3.46 1.79
#